data_AF-A0ABD1FU05-F1
#
_entry.id   AF-A0ABD1FU05-F1
#
_cell.length_a   1.000
_cell.length_b   1.000
_cell.length_c   1.000
_cell.angle_alpha   90.00
_cell.angle_beta   90.00
_cell.angle_gamma   90.00
#
_symmetry.space_group_name_H-M   'P 1'
#
loop_
_entity.id
_entity.type
_entity.pdbx_description
1 polymer ?
#
loop_
_entity_poly.entity_id
_entity_poly.type
_entity_poly.pdbx_seq_one_letter_code
_entity_poly.pdbx_strand_id
1 'polypeptide(L)' 'MVQDSCGIGVRVEGGVFTKSGTIECLRELMTTEKGVKMRENVSLLRKKAVAAVDSQGSSSKNFNKLLEIIGAR' A
#
# COMPACT_ATOMS: atom_id res chain seq x y z
N MET A 1 -9.94 5.43 -3.95
CA MET A 1 -8.57 5.78 -3.48
C MET A 1 -7.98 4.60 -2.72
N VAL A 2 -6.70 4.66 -2.29
CA VAL A 2 -6.09 3.60 -1.45
C VAL A 2 -6.88 3.31 -0.16
N GLN A 3 -7.62 4.30 0.36
CA GLN A 3 -8.59 4.14 1.44
C GLN A 3 -9.67 3.12 1.08
N ASP A 4 -10.36 3.28 -0.05
CA ASP A 4 -11.56 2.49 -0.39
C ASP A 4 -11.20 1.14 -1.02
N SER A 5 -10.11 1.08 -1.79
CA SER A 5 -9.71 -0.12 -2.52
C SER A 5 -8.86 -1.07 -1.69
N CYS A 6 -7.97 -0.54 -0.85
CA CYS A 6 -7.01 -1.34 -0.09
C CYS A 6 -7.18 -1.22 1.43
N GLY A 7 -7.91 -0.21 1.92
CA GLY A 7 -8.09 -0.01 3.36
C GLY A 7 -6.78 0.25 4.10
N ILE A 8 -5.79 0.88 3.46
CA ILE A 8 -4.44 1.12 4.01
C ILE A 8 -4.16 2.59 4.37
N GLY A 9 -5.16 3.46 4.28
CA GLY A 9 -5.01 4.87 4.58
C GLY A 9 -6.35 5.58 4.72
N VAL A 10 -6.30 6.84 5.12
CA VAL A 10 -7.46 7.73 5.27
C VAL A 10 -7.24 9.00 4.44
N ARG A 11 -8.31 9.51 3.85
CA ARG A 11 -8.35 10.80 3.14
C ARG A 11 -8.81 11.87 4.10
N VAL A 12 -8.13 13.01 4.11
CA VAL A 12 -8.59 14.20 4.82
C VAL A 12 -9.93 14.67 4.24
N GLU A 13 -10.85 15.03 5.12
CA GLU A 13 -12.16 15.57 4.75
C GLU A 13 -12.03 16.74 3.77
N GLY A 14 -12.89 16.77 2.74
CA GLY A 14 -12.81 17.78 1.67
C GLY A 14 -11.60 17.65 0.74
N GLY A 15 -10.66 16.75 1.03
CA GLY A 15 -9.44 16.55 0.23
C GLY A 15 -8.40 17.67 0.35
N VAL A 16 -8.58 18.59 1.31
CA VAL A 16 -7.68 19.72 1.57
C VAL A 16 -7.23 19.65 3.03
N PHE A 17 -5.95 19.88 3.29
CA PHE A 17 -5.42 19.88 4.64
C PHE A 17 -5.92 21.11 5.42
N THR A 18 -6.83 20.87 6.36
CA THR A 18 -7.19 21.82 7.42
C THR A 18 -6.60 21.34 8.74
N LYS A 19 -6.37 22.25 9.69
CA LYS A 19 -5.84 21.87 11.01
C LYS A 19 -6.72 20.81 11.68
N SER A 20 -8.03 21.02 11.71
CA SER A 20 -9.00 20.09 12.31
C SER A 20 -9.03 18.74 11.59
N GLY A 21 -9.20 18.75 10.26
CA GLY A 21 -9.29 17.52 9.48
C GLY A 21 -8.00 16.69 9.53
N THR A 22 -6.83 17.35 9.59
CA THR A 22 -5.54 16.66 9.72
C THR A 22 -5.40 16.02 11.10
N ILE A 23 -5.74 16.73 12.18
CA ILE A 23 -5.70 16.20 13.55
C ILE A 23 -6.64 15.00 13.68
N GLU A 24 -7.83 15.07 13.10
CA GLU A 24 -8.78 13.95 13.12
C GLU A 24 -8.24 12.71 12.40
N CYS A 25 -7.66 12.88 11.20
CA CYS A 25 -7.02 11.77 10.49
C CYS A 25 -5.88 11.15 11.30
N LEU A 26 -5.04 11.98 11.94
CA LEU A 26 -3.96 11.49 12.80
C LEU A 26 -4.50 10.72 14.00
N ARG A 27 -5.57 11.21 14.65
CA ARG A 27 -6.25 10.49 15.74
C ARG A 27 -6.75 9.14 15.26
N GLU A 28 -7.46 9.11 14.13
CA GLU A 28 -7.97 7.86 13.56
C GLU A 28 -6.84 6.85 13.28
N LEU A 29 -5.77 7.30 12.63
CA LEU A 29 -4.62 6.47 12.29
C LEU A 29 -3.87 5.97 13.53
N MET A 30 -3.64 6.82 14.52
CA MET A 30 -2.70 6.53 15.62
C MET A 30 -3.38 5.90 16.84
N THR A 31 -4.64 6.24 17.11
CA THR A 31 -5.26 5.93 18.42
C THR A 31 -6.50 5.05 18.33
N THR A 32 -6.96 4.68 17.12
CA THR A 32 -8.19 3.89 16.96
C THR A 32 -7.94 2.52 16.35
N GLU A 33 -8.89 1.60 16.55
CA GLU A 33 -8.87 0.28 15.91
C GLU A 33 -8.86 0.35 14.39
N LYS A 34 -9.47 1.38 13.80
CA LYS A 34 -9.46 1.59 12.35
C LYS A 34 -8.03 1.80 11.86
N GLY A 35 -7.22 2.58 12.58
CA GLY A 35 -5.79 2.74 12.33
C GLY A 35 -4.98 1.45 12.49
N VAL A 36 -5.33 0.59 13.45
CA VAL A 36 -4.71 -0.74 13.61
C VAL A 36 -4.97 -1.61 12.37
N LYS A 37 -6.23 -1.70 11.92
CA LYS A 37 -6.61 -2.45 10.72
C LYS A 37 -5.89 -1.95 9.46
N MET A 38 -5.70 -0.63 9.32
CA MET A 38 -4.91 -0.07 8.21
C MET A 38 -3.45 -0.56 8.24
N ARG A 39 -2.82 -0.63 9.42
CA ARG A 39 -1.46 -1.14 9.58
C ARG A 39 -1.36 -2.64 9.30
N GLU A 40 -2.37 -3.43 9.67
CA GLU A 40 -2.43 -4.85 9.36
C GLU A 40 -2.55 -5.08 7.85
N ASN A 41 -3.44 -4.34 7.18
CA ASN A 41 -3.63 -4.41 5.74
C ASN A 41 -2.35 -4.04 4.97
N VAL A 42 -1.68 -2.94 5.34
CA VAL A 42 -0.43 -2.55 4.68
C VAL A 42 0.71 -3.52 4.98
N SER A 43 0.72 -4.14 6.16
CA SER A 43 1.69 -5.19 6.50
C SER A 43 1.50 -6.45 5.66
N LEU A 44 0.25 -6.87 5.43
CA LEU A 44 -0.07 -7.97 4.54
C LEU A 44 0.30 -7.63 3.09
N LEU A 45 -0.01 -6.42 2.64
CA LEU A 45 0.36 -5.95 1.30
C LEU A 45 1.89 -5.94 1.12
N ARG A 46 2.64 -5.47 2.12
CA ARG A 46 4.11 -5.52 2.13
C ARG A 46 4.63 -6.95 1.99
N LYS A 47 4.07 -7.91 2.73
CA LYS A 47 4.46 -9.33 2.63
C LYS A 47 4.24 -9.86 1.20
N LYS A 48 3.09 -9.55 0.59
CA LYS A 48 2.78 -9.92 -0.80
C LYS A 48 3.74 -9.27 -1.80
N ALA A 49 4.04 -7.98 -1.62
CA ALA A 49 4.96 -7.26 -2.49
C ALA A 49 6.38 -7.86 -2.43
N VAL A 50 6.89 -8.15 -1.22
CA VAL A 50 8.19 -8.81 -1.02
C VAL A 50 8.20 -10.19 -1.68
N ALA A 51 7.17 -11.01 -1.49
CA ALA A 51 7.08 -12.31 -2.13
C ALA A 51 7.00 -12.24 -3.67
N ALA A 52 6.38 -11.20 -4.22
CA ALA A 52 6.26 -11.02 -5.66
C ALA A 52 7.61 -10.66 -6.32
N VAL A 53 8.49 -9.95 -5.61
CA VAL A 53 9.82 -9.53 -6.10
C VAL A 53 10.96 -10.44 -5.63
N ASP A 54 10.67 -11.49 -4.86
CA ASP A 54 11.66 -12.52 -4.54
C ASP A 54 12.19 -13.20 -5.82
N SER A 55 13.33 -13.88 -5.74
CA SER A 55 14.01 -14.59 -6.83
C SER A 55 13.09 -15.52 -7.63
N GLN A 56 12.13 -16.18 -6.97
CA GLN A 56 11.12 -17.04 -7.60
C GLN A 56 9.72 -16.41 -7.67
N GLY A 57 9.61 -15.15 -7.29
CA GLY A 57 8.40 -14.36 -7.26
C GLY A 57 7.85 -14.07 -8.66
N SER A 58 6.54 -13.77 -8.71
CA SER A 58 5.82 -13.54 -9.97
C SER A 58 6.35 -12.32 -10.74
N SER A 59 6.68 -11.22 -10.05
CA SER A 59 7.19 -10.01 -10.69
C SER A 59 8.59 -10.24 -11.25
N SER A 60 9.45 -10.95 -10.53
CA SER A 60 10.79 -11.33 -11.01
C SER A 60 10.72 -12.23 -12.24
N LYS A 61 9.81 -13.22 -12.24
CA LYS A 61 9.56 -14.09 -13.40
C LYS A 61 9.06 -13.30 -14.61
N ASN A 62 8.09 -12.41 -14.41
CA ASN A 62 7.57 -11.55 -15.47
C ASN A 62 8.65 -10.61 -16.01
N PHE A 63 9.49 -10.05 -15.14
CA PHE A 63 10.61 -9.20 -15.53
C PHE A 63 11.65 -9.97 -16.35
N ASN A 64 12.04 -11.17 -15.90
CA ASN A 64 12.92 -12.04 -16.68
C ASN A 64 12.33 -12.39 -18.05
N LYS A 65 11.02 -12.65 -18.12
CA LYS A 65 10.36 -12.92 -19.39
C LYS A 65 10.37 -11.69 -20.31
N LEU A 66 10.17 -10.50 -19.76
CA LEU A 66 10.28 -9.26 -20.51
C LEU A 66 11.68 -9.11 -21.11
N LEU A 67 12.75 -9.38 -20.35
CA LEU A 67 14.13 -9.30 -20.84
C LEU A 67 14.39 -10.25 -22.01
N GLU A 68 13.85 -11.47 -21.97
CA GLU A 68 13.90 -12.41 -23.09
C GLU A 68 13.18 -11.85 -24.34
N ILE A 69 12.01 -11.24 -24.17
CA ILE A 69 11.21 -10.71 -25.28
C ILE A 69 11.92 -9.56 -25.99
N ILE A 70 12.62 -8.70 -25.23
CA ILE A 70 13.32 -7.53 -25.79
C ILE A 70 14.77 -7.83 -26.19
N GLY A 71 15.23 -9.07 -26.04
CA GLY A 71 16.61 -9.47 -26.38
C GLY A 71 17.69 -8.84 -25.49
N ALA A 72 17.33 -8.40 -24.28
CA ALA A 72 18.25 -7.78 -23.32
C ALA A 72 18.84 -8.80 -22.32
N ARG A 73 18.73 -10.09 -22.64
CA ARG A 73 19.24 -11.22 -21.87
C ARG A 73 19.90 -12.23 -22.79
#